data_AF-A0A914K8V4-F1
#
_entry.id   AF-A0A914K8V4-F1
#
_cell.length_a   1.000
_cell.length_b   1.000
_cell.length_c   1.000
_cell.angle_alpha   90.00
_cell.angle_beta   90.00
_cell.angle_gamma   90.00
#
_symmetry.space_group_name_H-M   'P 1'
#
loop_
_entity.id
_entity.type
_entity.pdbx_description
1 polymer ?
#
loop_
_entity_poly.entity_id
_entity_poly.type
_entity_poly.pdbx_seq_one_letter_code
_entity_poly.pdbx_strand_id
1 'polypeptide(L)'
;MRNDETARPNIDSPIKDEDFPETVKYQRRRVIQELIETEKDYVKLLHDLVHGFLEQCKRRKEMFSEDRISKIFGNLLQIYTLHSKLLKELEASYDSNQPENSVIANAFLRNVSDFIVFKGSLIFDGFD
;
A
#
# COMPACT_ATOMS: atom_id res chain seq x y z
N MET A 1 -20.26 12.88 -52.88
CA MET A 1 -19.42 11.76 -52.42
C MET A 1 -18.61 12.24 -51.24
N ARG A 2 -18.65 11.47 -50.14
CA ARG A 2 -17.89 11.69 -48.90
C ARG A 2 -16.39 11.66 -49.19
N ASN A 3 -15.58 12.30 -48.34
CA ASN A 3 -14.59 11.59 -47.53
C ASN A 3 -14.15 12.51 -46.38
N ASP A 4 -14.76 12.24 -45.24
CA ASP A 4 -14.41 12.72 -43.92
C ASP A 4 -13.41 11.69 -43.36
N GLU A 5 -12.12 11.89 -43.63
CA GLU A 5 -11.05 11.09 -42.99
C GLU A 5 -10.62 11.79 -41.71
N THR A 6 -11.46 11.63 -40.69
CA THR A 6 -11.02 11.74 -39.30
C THR A 6 -9.98 10.65 -39.05
N ALA A 7 -8.70 11.00 -39.18
CA ALA A 7 -7.59 10.16 -38.77
C ALA A 7 -7.81 9.77 -37.30
N ARG A 8 -8.16 8.50 -37.06
CA ARG A 8 -8.26 7.95 -35.71
C ARG A 8 -6.87 8.07 -35.07
N PRO A 9 -6.73 8.64 -33.86
CA PRO A 9 -5.43 8.63 -33.19
C PRO A 9 -4.99 7.16 -33.05
N ASN A 10 -3.78 6.85 -33.53
CA ASN A 10 -3.23 5.51 -33.47
C ASN A 10 -2.85 5.18 -32.02
N ILE A 11 -3.77 4.53 -31.31
CA ILE A 11 -3.68 4.15 -29.89
C ILE A 11 -2.57 3.10 -29.65
N ASP A 12 -2.10 2.42 -30.70
CA ASP A 12 -1.03 1.40 -30.63
C ASP A 12 0.39 2.00 -30.70
N SER A 13 0.50 3.32 -30.80
CA SER A 13 1.81 3.98 -30.71
C SER A 13 2.25 3.97 -29.24
N PRO A 14 3.45 3.46 -28.88
CA PRO A 14 3.98 3.62 -27.54
C PRO A 14 4.05 5.12 -27.25
N ILE A 15 3.24 5.60 -26.30
CA ILE A 15 3.29 6.99 -25.85
C ILE A 15 4.72 7.21 -25.36
N LYS A 16 5.47 8.06 -26.05
CA LYS A 16 6.85 8.35 -25.66
C LYS A 16 6.80 9.24 -24.41
N ASP A 17 7.69 9.02 -23.46
CA ASP A 17 7.77 9.78 -22.20
C ASP A 17 7.93 11.31 -22.41
N GLU A 18 8.22 11.75 -23.64
CA GLU A 18 8.32 13.15 -24.07
C GLU A 18 6.96 13.86 -24.26
N ASP A 19 5.84 13.14 -24.36
CA ASP A 19 4.52 13.75 -24.63
C ASP A 19 3.79 14.26 -23.37
N PHE A 20 4.28 13.93 -22.16
CA PHE A 20 3.63 14.38 -20.94
C PHE A 20 4.11 15.77 -20.51
N PRO A 21 3.18 16.72 -20.23
CA PRO A 21 3.55 18.03 -19.70
C PRO A 21 4.40 17.91 -18.44
N GLU A 22 5.41 18.78 -18.30
CA GLU A 22 6.31 18.80 -17.14
C GLU A 22 5.55 18.95 -15.80
N THR A 23 4.40 19.62 -15.83
CA THR A 23 3.49 19.74 -14.69
C THR A 23 2.93 18.39 -14.22
N VAL A 24 2.62 17.48 -15.14
CA VAL A 24 2.13 16.12 -14.84
C VAL A 24 3.26 15.26 -14.28
N LYS A 25 4.47 15.36 -14.85
CA LYS A 25 5.67 14.68 -14.31
C LYS A 25 5.97 15.13 -12.88
N TYR A 26 5.93 16.44 -12.63
CA TYR A 26 6.09 17.01 -11.30
C TYR A 26 5.03 16.52 -10.32
N GLN A 27 3.75 16.51 -10.71
CA GLN A 27 2.67 15.97 -9.88
C GLN A 27 2.89 14.49 -9.56
N ARG A 28 3.26 13.69 -10.56
CA ARG A 28 3.54 12.26 -10.38
C ARG A 28 4.69 12.01 -9.40
N ARG A 29 5.79 12.75 -9.53
CA ARG A 29 6.91 12.73 -8.57
C ARG A 29 6.46 13.00 -7.15
N ARG A 30 5.65 14.06 -6.94
CA ARG A 30 5.13 14.41 -5.60
C ARG A 30 4.24 13.32 -5.03
N VAL A 31 3.32 12.77 -5.82
CA VAL A 31 2.41 11.70 -5.37
C VAL A 31 3.19 10.46 -4.97
N ILE A 32 4.20 10.05 -5.77
CA ILE A 32 5.01 8.86 -5.47
C ILE A 32 5.82 9.07 -4.19
N GLN A 33 6.40 10.25 -4.02
CA GLN A 33 7.15 10.59 -2.81
C GLN A 33 6.25 10.60 -1.57
N GLU A 34 5.11 11.29 -1.63
CA GLU A 34 4.14 11.36 -0.54
C GLU A 34 3.61 9.97 -0.17
N LEU A 35 3.33 9.11 -1.16
CA LEU A 35 2.88 7.75 -0.93
C LEU A 35 3.92 6.93 -0.15
N ILE A 36 5.20 7.00 -0.53
CA ILE A 36 6.26 6.25 0.16
C ILE A 36 6.50 6.83 1.56
N GLU A 37 6.51 8.14 1.72
CA GLU A 37 6.69 8.79 3.03
C GLU A 37 5.56 8.45 3.99
N THR A 38 4.31 8.54 3.53
CA THR A 38 3.14 8.19 4.35
C THR A 38 3.10 6.70 4.68
N GLU A 39 3.50 5.82 3.76
CA GLU A 39 3.61 4.39 4.03
C GLU A 39 4.70 4.07 5.08
N LYS A 40 5.84 4.77 5.04
CA LYS A 40 6.89 4.66 6.07
C LYS A 40 6.38 5.02 7.45
N ASP A 41 5.69 6.15 7.56
CA ASP A 41 5.11 6.60 8.81
C ASP A 41 4.05 5.62 9.34
N TYR A 42 3.25 5.06 8.44
CA TYR A 42 2.26 4.04 8.79
C TYR A 42 2.90 2.74 9.31
N VAL A 43 3.91 2.21 8.62
CA VAL A 43 4.65 1.01 9.07
C VAL A 43 5.33 1.26 10.42
N LYS A 44 5.88 2.46 10.65
CA LYS A 44 6.46 2.84 11.93
C LYS A 44 5.42 2.83 13.05
N LEU A 45 4.24 3.39 12.81
CA LEU A 45 3.15 3.34 13.78
C LEU A 45 2.75 1.89 14.10
N LEU A 46 2.63 1.04 13.08
CA LEU A 46 2.31 -0.38 13.27
C LEU A 46 3.39 -1.12 14.07
N HIS A 47 4.67 -0.83 13.80
CA HIS A 47 5.80 -1.34 14.57
C HIS A 47 5.66 -0.95 16.05
N ASP A 48 5.38 0.32 16.34
CA ASP A 48 5.23 0.81 17.71
C ASP A 48 4.02 0.18 18.43
N LEU A 49 2.92 -0.08 17.72
CA LEU A 49 1.77 -0.81 18.26
C LEU A 49 2.11 -2.28 18.56
N VAL A 50 2.83 -2.95 17.67
CA VAL A 50 3.20 -4.37 17.84
C VAL A 50 4.23 -4.55 18.96
N HIS A 51 5.34 -3.82 18.90
CA HIS A 51 6.45 -4.00 19.86
C HIS A 51 6.26 -3.21 21.15
N GLY A 52 5.62 -2.03 21.08
CA GLY A 52 5.39 -1.18 22.23
C GLY A 52 4.18 -1.60 23.08
N PHE A 53 3.12 -2.12 22.45
CA PHE A 53 1.88 -2.46 23.17
C PHE A 53 1.58 -3.96 23.16
N LEU A 54 1.46 -4.59 22.00
CA LEU A 54 1.04 -6.00 21.89
C LEU A 54 2.01 -6.93 22.64
N GLU A 55 3.32 -6.79 22.43
CA GLU A 55 4.33 -7.60 23.15
C GLU A 55 4.31 -7.37 24.66
N GLN A 56 4.11 -6.12 25.09
CA GLN A 56 4.03 -5.79 26.52
C GLN A 56 2.79 -6.39 27.17
N CYS A 57 1.65 -6.37 26.50
CA CYS A 57 0.42 -7.03 26.95
C CYS A 57 0.60 -8.55 27.04
N LYS A 58 1.27 -9.18 26.06
CA LYS A 58 1.58 -10.62 26.09
C LYS A 58 2.49 -11.02 27.26
N ARG A 59 3.38 -10.12 27.72
CA ARG A 59 4.26 -10.37 28.86
C ARG A 59 3.53 -10.34 30.20
N ARG A 60 2.46 -9.56 30.33
CA ARG A 60 1.65 -9.47 31.57
C ARG A 60 0.39 -10.33 31.49
N LYS A 61 0.58 -11.65 31.40
CA LYS A 61 -0.51 -12.64 31.28
C LYS A 61 -1.52 -12.60 32.42
N GLU A 62 -1.13 -12.09 33.59
CA GLU A 62 -2.00 -11.89 34.75
C GLU A 62 -3.04 -10.77 34.53
N MET A 63 -2.74 -9.78 33.68
CA MET A 63 -3.63 -8.63 33.41
C MET A 63 -4.40 -8.76 32.09
N PHE A 64 -3.84 -9.50 31.13
CA PHE A 64 -4.38 -9.67 29.79
C PHE A 64 -4.42 -11.15 29.41
N SER A 65 -5.61 -11.73 29.35
CA SER A 65 -5.83 -13.03 28.73
C SER A 65 -5.64 -12.96 27.22
N GLU A 66 -5.30 -14.09 26.58
CA GLU A 66 -5.09 -14.15 25.14
C GLU A 66 -6.34 -13.73 24.34
N ASP A 67 -7.54 -14.05 24.83
CA ASP A 67 -8.82 -13.63 24.23
C ASP A 67 -8.97 -12.09 24.22
N ARG A 68 -8.61 -11.44 25.34
CA ARG A 68 -8.68 -9.98 25.46
C ARG A 68 -7.63 -9.29 24.57
N ILE A 69 -6.43 -9.87 24.46
CA ILE A 69 -5.39 -9.40 23.55
C ILE A 69 -5.87 -9.53 22.10
N SER A 70 -6.46 -10.67 21.74
CA SER A 70 -7.02 -10.89 20.40
C SER A 70 -8.15 -9.90 20.07
N LYS A 71 -9.02 -9.59 21.04
CA LYS A 71 -10.09 -8.59 20.84
C LYS A 71 -9.59 -7.16 20.66
N ILE A 72 -8.52 -6.78 21.37
CA ILE A 72 -7.96 -5.41 21.31
C ILE A 72 -7.12 -5.22 20.04
N PHE A 73 -6.27 -6.19 19.71
CA PHE A 73 -5.28 -6.06 18.64
C PHE A 73 -5.69 -6.76 17.33
N GLY A 74 -6.67 -7.66 17.37
CA GLY A 74 -7.20 -8.34 16.18
C GLY A 74 -6.11 -8.95 15.30
N ASN A 75 -6.18 -8.63 14.00
CA ASN A 75 -5.22 -9.03 12.99
C ASN A 75 -4.06 -8.03 12.79
N LEU A 76 -3.76 -7.17 13.77
CA LEU A 76 -2.73 -6.13 13.67
C LEU A 76 -1.37 -6.67 13.20
N LEU A 77 -0.94 -7.85 13.68
CA LEU A 77 0.33 -8.43 13.26
C LEU A 77 0.35 -8.80 11.77
N GLN A 78 -0.80 -9.23 11.22
CA GLN A 78 -0.93 -9.54 9.79
C GLN A 78 -0.88 -8.25 8.96
N ILE A 79 -1.57 -7.19 9.41
CA ILE A 79 -1.53 -5.87 8.77
C ILE A 79 -0.10 -5.32 8.79
N TYR A 80 0.58 -5.37 9.93
CA TYR A 80 1.99 -4.95 10.05
C TYR A 80 2.92 -5.70 9.11
N THR A 81 2.76 -7.03 9.01
CA THR A 81 3.58 -7.85 8.12
C THR A 81 3.35 -7.49 6.65
N LEU A 82 2.08 -7.32 6.26
CA LEU A 82 1.69 -6.93 4.90
C LEU A 82 2.29 -5.57 4.52
N HIS A 83 2.08 -4.55 5.36
CA HIS A 83 2.55 -3.20 5.09
C HIS A 83 4.08 -3.11 5.12
N SER A 84 4.75 -3.85 6.01
CA SER A 84 6.22 -3.94 6.00
C SER A 84 6.77 -4.56 4.71
N LYS A 85 6.06 -5.54 4.12
CA LYS A 85 6.42 -6.14 2.84
C LYS A 85 6.15 -5.16 1.69
N LEU A 86 4.96 -4.53 1.69
CA LEU A 86 4.58 -3.54 0.68
C LEU A 86 5.58 -2.38 0.64
N LEU A 87 5.95 -1.83 1.80
CA LEU A 87 6.94 -0.75 1.89
C LEU A 87 8.28 -1.14 1.26
N LYS A 88 8.79 -2.34 1.54
CA LYS A 88 10.04 -2.83 0.91
C LYS A 88 9.92 -2.91 -0.61
N GLU A 89 8.78 -3.36 -1.11
CA GLU A 89 8.53 -3.45 -2.56
C GLU A 89 8.38 -2.06 -3.21
N LEU A 90 7.78 -1.09 -2.50
CA LEU A 90 7.68 0.30 -2.93
C LEU A 90 9.06 0.97 -2.98
N GLU A 91 9.88 0.80 -1.95
CA GLU A 91 11.25 1.32 -1.91
C GLU A 91 12.13 0.70 -3.01
N ALA A 92 11.98 -0.61 -3.28
CA ALA A 92 12.70 -1.28 -4.34
C ALA A 92 12.28 -0.83 -5.75
N SER A 93 11.04 -0.36 -5.90
CA SER A 93 10.48 0.10 -7.18
C SER A 93 10.64 1.61 -7.39
N TYR A 94 11.20 2.33 -6.41
CA TYR A 94 11.39 3.77 -6.42
C TYR A 94 12.69 4.16 -7.12
N ASP A 95 12.59 5.00 -8.14
CA ASP A 95 13.74 5.61 -8.81
C ASP A 95 14.01 6.98 -8.19
N SER A 96 15.14 7.12 -7.49
CA SER A 96 15.54 8.39 -6.86
C SER A 96 16.00 9.46 -7.87
N ASN A 97 16.42 9.06 -9.07
CA ASN A 97 16.88 9.98 -10.11
C ASN A 97 15.71 10.50 -10.97
N GLN A 98 14.73 9.64 -11.24
CA GLN A 98 13.52 9.96 -11.99
C GLN A 98 12.27 9.38 -11.31
N PRO A 99 11.81 9.98 -10.20
CA PRO A 99 10.68 9.44 -9.43
C PRO A 99 9.41 9.23 -10.24
N GLU A 100 9.15 10.11 -11.21
CA GLU A 100 8.04 10.00 -12.16
C GLU A 100 8.06 8.71 -12.99
N ASN A 101 9.21 8.07 -13.17
CA ASN A 101 9.34 6.81 -13.90
C ASN A 101 9.23 5.57 -13.00
N SER A 102 9.05 5.76 -11.69
CA SER A 102 8.90 4.65 -10.74
C SER A 102 7.65 3.82 -11.05
N VAL A 103 7.80 2.49 -11.10
CA VAL A 103 6.71 1.53 -11.40
C VAL A 103 6.17 0.91 -10.11
N ILE A 104 5.70 1.78 -9.21
CA ILE A 104 5.19 1.38 -7.88
C ILE A 104 3.92 0.53 -7.93
N ALA A 105 3.15 0.59 -9.03
CA ALA A 105 1.89 -0.15 -9.19
C ALA A 105 2.08 -1.68 -9.07
N ASN A 106 3.25 -2.19 -9.48
CA ASN A 106 3.56 -3.61 -9.37
C ASN A 106 3.62 -4.09 -7.91
N ALA A 107 4.05 -3.24 -6.97
CA ALA A 107 4.04 -3.56 -5.55
C ALA A 107 2.59 -3.79 -5.06
N PHE A 108 1.65 -2.92 -5.47
CA PHE A 108 0.24 -3.11 -5.12
C PHE A 108 -0.35 -4.37 -5.75
N LEU A 109 -0.15 -4.59 -7.06
CA LEU A 109 -0.68 -5.75 -7.78
C LEU A 109 -0.24 -7.09 -7.17
N ARG A 110 1.02 -7.18 -6.72
CA ARG A 110 1.55 -8.39 -6.05
C ARG A 110 0.91 -8.66 -4.70
N ASN A 111 0.38 -7.64 -4.04
CA ASN A 111 -0.20 -7.74 -2.70
C ASN A 111 -1.73 -7.61 -2.70
N VAL A 112 -2.40 -7.50 -3.88
CA VAL A 112 -3.88 -7.36 -4.01
C VAL A 112 -4.64 -8.44 -3.22
N SER A 113 -4.18 -9.69 -3.26
CA SER A 113 -4.79 -10.79 -2.50
C SER A 113 -4.65 -10.62 -0.99
N ASP A 114 -3.56 -10.01 -0.55
CA ASP A 114 -3.21 -9.90 0.86
C ASP A 114 -3.99 -8.74 1.52
N PHE A 115 -4.45 -7.76 0.75
CA PHE A 115 -5.38 -6.73 1.23
C PHE A 115 -6.75 -7.29 1.67
N ILE A 116 -7.05 -8.56 1.42
CA ILE A 116 -8.23 -9.24 2.00
C ILE A 116 -8.19 -9.22 3.54
N VAL A 117 -7.01 -9.05 4.15
CA VAL A 117 -6.85 -8.83 5.61
C VAL A 117 -7.67 -7.62 6.10
N PHE A 118 -7.93 -6.62 5.25
CA PHE A 118 -8.76 -5.45 5.58
C PHE A 118 -10.27 -5.70 5.50
N LYS A 119 -10.71 -6.81 4.89
CA LYS A 119 -12.15 -7.09 4.78
C LYS A 119 -12.82 -7.36 6.11
N GLY A 120 -12.04 -7.54 7.19
CA GLY A 120 -12.55 -8.04 8.44
C GLY A 120 -13.01 -9.49 8.22
N SER A 121 -12.51 -10.39 9.05
CA SER A 121 -13.14 -11.69 9.13
C SER A 121 -14.63 -11.46 9.40
N LEU A 122 -15.50 -11.97 8.52
CA LEU A 122 -16.94 -12.20 8.75
C LEU A 122 -17.13 -13.25 9.85
N ILE A 123 -16.35 -13.16 10.93
CA ILE A 123 -16.41 -14.01 12.12
C ILE A 123 -16.72 -13.07 13.29
N PHE A 124 -17.89 -12.43 13.20
CA PHE A 124 -18.66 -11.95 14.33
C PHE A 124 -20.03 -12.67 14.40
N ASP A 125 -20.19 -13.80 13.71
CA ASP A 125 -21.33 -14.71 13.90
C ASP A 125 -20.92 -15.77 14.93
N GLY A 126 -21.15 -15.50 16.21
CA GLY A 126 -20.89 -16.49 17.26
C GLY A 126 -20.80 -15.95 18.68
N PHE A 127 -21.73 -15.06 19.06
CA PHE A 127 -22.16 -14.96 20.45
C PHE A 127 -23.58 -15.52 20.51
N ASP A 128 -23.71 -16.72 21.04
CA ASP A 128 -24.90 -17.23 21.74
C ASP A 128 -24.42 -17.67 23.13
#